data_AF-A0A6I2F988-F1
#
_entry.id   AF-A0A6I2F988-F1
#
_cell.length_a   1.000
_cell.length_b   1.000
_cell.length_c   1.000
_cell.angle_alpha   90.00
_cell.angle_beta   90.00
_cell.angle_gamma   90.00
#
_symmetry.space_group_name_H-M   'P 1'
#
loop_
_entity.id
_entity.type
_entity.pdbx_description
1 polymer ?
#
loop_
_entity_poly.entity_id
_entity_poly.type
_entity_poly.pdbx_seq_one_letter_code
_entity_poly.pdbx_strand_id
1 'polypeptide(L)'
;MTGGAREASRPRVLGPTVDDQTRCVHYRTELDIVAIRFACCGEYYPCHRCHAAEAGHPAAQWPLDRRGERAVLCGACGTELTIDEYLATEVCTACSAPFNPGCALHAHLYFEVAPTPAPAAAAGSRASPAPRA
;
A
#
# COMPACT_ATOMS: atom_id res chain seq x y z
N MET A 1 -34.59 12.28 -12.85
CA MET A 1 -35.00 11.79 -11.51
C MET A 1 -35.40 10.34 -11.74
N THR A 2 -34.67 9.32 -11.30
CA THR A 2 -34.39 8.97 -9.89
C THR A 2 -33.27 7.92 -9.87
N GLY A 3 -32.28 8.08 -9.00
CA GLY A 3 -31.19 7.11 -8.84
C GLY A 3 -30.14 7.57 -7.85
N GLY A 4 -30.57 8.16 -6.73
CA GLY A 4 -29.67 8.47 -5.62
C GLY A 4 -29.24 7.18 -4.96
N ALA A 5 -28.15 6.59 -5.46
CA ALA A 5 -27.30 5.76 -4.62
C ALA A 5 -26.96 6.64 -3.42
N ARG A 6 -27.31 6.19 -2.21
CA ARG A 6 -26.89 6.86 -0.98
C ARG A 6 -25.40 7.17 -1.13
N GLU A 7 -25.02 8.45 -1.15
CA GLU A 7 -23.64 8.88 -1.03
C GLU A 7 -23.12 8.25 0.26
N ALA A 8 -22.44 7.10 0.14
CA ALA A 8 -21.64 6.60 1.22
C ALA A 8 -20.59 7.68 1.44
N SER A 9 -20.72 8.41 2.55
CA SER A 9 -19.76 9.43 2.93
C SER A 9 -18.37 8.82 2.83
N ARG A 10 -17.50 9.44 2.04
CA ARG A 10 -16.11 9.02 1.86
C ARG A 10 -15.46 8.73 3.23
N PRO A 11 -14.67 7.65 3.38
CA PRO A 11 -13.97 7.38 4.63
C PRO A 11 -13.13 8.59 5.04
N ARG A 12 -13.16 8.91 6.34
CA ARG A 12 -12.34 9.99 6.89
C ARG A 12 -10.88 9.60 6.79
N VAL A 13 -10.03 10.54 6.34
CA VAL A 13 -8.58 10.38 6.28
C VAL A 13 -7.93 11.24 7.35
N LEU A 14 -7.01 10.64 8.11
CA LEU A 14 -6.32 11.25 9.25
C LEU A 14 -4.94 11.77 8.85
N GLY A 15 -4.37 12.62 9.71
CA GLY A 15 -3.07 13.24 9.51
C GLY A 15 -3.10 14.53 8.69
N PRO A 16 -1.94 15.15 8.47
CA PRO A 16 -1.82 16.45 7.82
C PRO A 16 -1.99 16.34 6.29
N THR A 17 -3.22 16.16 5.83
CA THR A 17 -3.58 16.25 4.40
C THR A 17 -3.48 17.69 3.89
N VAL A 18 -3.18 17.85 2.61
CA VAL A 18 -3.05 19.17 1.96
C VAL A 18 -4.17 19.45 0.95
N ASP A 19 -4.98 18.44 0.65
CA ASP A 19 -6.17 18.51 -0.22
C ASP A 19 -7.15 17.37 0.10
N ASP A 20 -8.29 17.36 -0.60
CA ASP A 20 -9.33 16.33 -0.50
C ASP A 20 -8.98 15.04 -1.26
N GLN A 21 -7.87 15.03 -2.01
CA GLN A 21 -7.39 13.86 -2.76
C GLN A 21 -6.36 13.06 -1.96
N THR A 22 -6.32 13.23 -0.63
CA THR A 22 -5.48 12.48 0.31
C THR A 22 -4.00 12.76 0.26
N ARG A 23 -3.52 13.74 -0.54
CA ARG A 23 -2.11 14.13 -0.52
C ARG A 23 -1.75 14.67 0.86
N CYS A 24 -0.51 14.49 1.30
CA CYS A 24 -0.07 14.92 2.62
C CYS A 24 1.20 15.77 2.57
N VAL A 25 1.57 16.38 3.69
CA VAL A 25 2.80 17.18 3.80
C VAL A 25 4.09 16.40 3.49
N HIS A 26 4.05 15.05 3.56
CA HIS A 26 5.20 14.19 3.25
C HIS A 26 5.30 13.82 1.76
N TYR A 27 4.16 13.55 1.11
CA TYR A 27 4.05 13.08 -0.28
C TYR A 27 2.88 13.81 -0.95
N ARG A 28 3.20 14.60 -1.99
CA ARG A 28 2.27 15.58 -2.58
C ARG A 28 2.44 15.78 -4.09
N THR A 29 2.99 14.79 -4.78
CA THR A 29 2.92 14.74 -6.23
C THR A 29 1.47 14.52 -6.68
N GLU A 30 1.17 14.78 -7.95
CA GLU A 30 -0.18 14.58 -8.49
C GLU A 30 -0.66 13.13 -8.37
N LEU A 31 0.27 12.17 -8.27
CA LEU A 31 0.03 10.74 -8.16
C LEU A 31 -0.14 10.23 -6.71
N ASP A 32 0.17 11.05 -5.70
CA ASP A 32 0.09 10.69 -4.27
C ASP A 32 -1.35 10.73 -3.74
N ILE A 33 -2.27 10.14 -4.51
CA ILE A 33 -3.72 10.20 -4.31
C ILE A 33 -4.27 8.91 -3.69
N VAL A 34 -3.53 8.30 -2.78
CA VAL A 34 -3.96 7.09 -2.08
C VAL A 34 -3.86 7.30 -0.57
N ALA A 35 -4.90 6.89 0.15
CA ALA A 35 -4.81 6.68 1.60
C ALA A 35 -4.93 5.18 1.90
N ILE A 36 -4.16 4.73 2.89
CA ILE A 36 -4.11 3.33 3.31
C ILE A 36 -4.85 3.19 4.64
N ARG A 37 -5.73 2.19 4.72
CA ARG A 37 -6.30 1.71 5.98
C ARG A 37 -5.26 0.88 6.70
N PHE A 38 -4.86 1.27 7.90
CA PHE A 38 -3.82 0.55 8.62
C PHE A 38 -4.38 -0.67 9.36
N ALA A 39 -3.69 -1.82 9.27
CA ALA A 39 -4.17 -3.07 9.85
C ALA A 39 -4.31 -3.04 11.38
N CYS A 40 -3.50 -2.21 12.05
CA CYS A 40 -3.46 -2.10 13.51
C CYS A 40 -4.67 -1.37 14.11
N CYS A 41 -5.26 -0.39 13.40
CA CYS A 41 -6.33 0.46 13.95
C CYS A 41 -7.56 0.58 13.04
N GLY A 42 -7.46 0.19 11.78
CA GLY A 42 -8.55 0.32 10.81
C GLY A 42 -8.81 1.76 10.35
N GLU A 43 -7.94 2.71 10.67
CA GLU A 43 -8.04 4.11 10.27
C GLU A 43 -7.28 4.39 8.97
N TYR A 44 -7.73 5.38 8.19
CA TYR A 44 -7.07 5.79 6.95
C TYR A 44 -6.04 6.88 7.21
N TYR A 45 -4.83 6.69 6.69
CA TYR A 45 -3.79 7.72 6.60
C TYR A 45 -3.20 7.78 5.20
N PRO A 46 -2.78 8.96 4.71
CA PRO A 46 -2.11 9.11 3.42
C PRO A 46 -0.81 8.29 3.28
N CYS A 47 -0.08 8.12 4.39
CA CYS A 47 1.18 7.41 4.39
C CYS A 47 1.63 6.94 5.78
N HIS A 48 2.64 6.06 5.83
CA HIS A 48 3.24 5.55 7.07
C HIS A 48 3.77 6.65 7.99
N ARG A 49 4.26 7.77 7.45
CA ARG A 49 4.77 8.89 8.26
C ARG A 49 3.64 9.65 8.95
N CYS A 50 2.51 9.86 8.27
CA CYS A 50 1.32 10.45 8.88
C CYS A 50 0.79 9.56 10.01
N HIS A 51 0.72 8.24 9.80
CA HIS A 51 0.34 7.30 10.85
C HIS A 51 1.33 7.34 12.03
N ALA A 52 2.63 7.25 11.78
CA ALA A 52 3.65 7.24 12.83
C ALA A 52 3.64 8.52 13.69
N ALA A 53 3.28 9.67 13.11
CA ALA A 53 3.18 10.93 13.83
C ALA A 53 1.95 11.03 14.74
N GLU A 54 0.81 10.47 14.33
CA GLU A 54 -0.50 10.79 14.92
C GLU A 54 -1.19 9.60 15.63
N ALA A 55 -0.86 8.35 15.27
CA ALA A 55 -1.58 7.17 15.75
C ALA A 55 -1.22 6.77 17.19
N GLY A 56 -0.06 7.19 17.69
CA GLY A 56 0.42 6.84 19.04
C GLY A 56 0.81 5.36 19.23
N HIS A 57 0.84 4.58 18.15
CA HIS A 57 1.25 3.18 18.16
C HIS A 57 1.99 2.81 16.85
N PRO A 58 2.80 1.74 16.84
CA PRO A 58 3.45 1.27 15.62
C PRO A 58 2.42 0.79 14.57
N ALA A 59 2.81 0.86 13.31
CA ALA A 59 2.04 0.29 12.21
C ALA A 59 2.15 -1.24 12.21
N ALA A 60 1.07 -1.92 11.83
CA ALA A 60 1.07 -3.33 11.50
C ALA A 60 0.79 -3.53 10.01
N GLN A 61 1.42 -4.53 9.41
CA GLN A 61 1.15 -4.93 8.04
C GLN A 61 -0.14 -5.74 7.96
N TRP A 62 -0.87 -5.62 6.86
CA TRP A 62 -1.91 -6.58 6.51
C TRP A 62 -1.29 -7.92 6.11
N PRO A 63 -1.75 -9.03 6.69
CA PRO A 63 -1.23 -10.35 6.38
C PRO A 63 -1.65 -10.82 4.99
N LEU A 64 -0.88 -11.74 4.41
CA LEU A 64 -1.12 -12.27 3.05
C LEU A 64 -2.53 -12.83 2.86
N ASP A 65 -3.09 -13.50 3.86
CA ASP A 65 -4.42 -14.12 3.83
C ASP A 65 -5.58 -13.11 3.94
N ARG A 66 -5.28 -11.82 4.20
CA ARG A 66 -6.28 -10.74 4.31
C ARG A 66 -6.16 -9.69 3.20
N ARG A 67 -5.51 -10.02 2.08
CA ARG A 67 -5.39 -9.07 0.95
C ARG A 67 -6.69 -8.80 0.19
N GLY A 68 -7.74 -9.59 0.43
CA GLY A 68 -9.10 -9.28 -0.04
C GLY A 68 -9.76 -8.09 0.68
N GLU A 69 -9.15 -7.53 1.72
CA GLU A 69 -9.71 -6.42 2.48
C GLU A 69 -9.63 -5.11 1.71
N ARG A 70 -10.70 -4.31 1.77
CA ARG A 70 -10.75 -2.95 1.23
C ARG A 70 -9.96 -2.01 2.11
N ALA A 71 -8.68 -1.85 1.78
CA ALA A 71 -7.72 -1.09 2.60
C ALA A 71 -7.05 0.05 1.84
N VAL A 72 -7.42 0.30 0.58
CA VAL A 72 -6.79 1.33 -0.26
C VAL A 72 -7.86 2.28 -0.78
N LEU A 73 -7.82 3.53 -0.33
CA LEU A 73 -8.78 4.56 -0.74
C LEU A 73 -8.19 5.41 -1.88
N CYS A 74 -8.91 5.51 -3.00
CA CYS A 74 -8.57 6.44 -4.08
C CYS A 74 -8.95 7.89 -3.70
N GLY A 75 -7.94 8.75 -3.66
CA GLY A 75 -7.99 10.20 -3.59
C GLY A 75 -8.95 10.86 -4.58
N ALA A 76 -8.92 10.41 -5.84
CA ALA A 76 -9.64 11.07 -6.91
C ALA A 76 -11.15 10.81 -6.91
N CYS A 77 -11.59 9.57 -6.65
CA CYS A 77 -12.99 9.19 -6.75
C CYS A 77 -13.61 8.63 -5.46
N GLY A 78 -12.81 8.44 -4.40
CA GLY A 78 -13.28 7.89 -3.12
C GLY A 78 -13.56 6.38 -3.14
N THR A 79 -13.25 5.67 -4.23
CA THR A 79 -13.38 4.20 -4.28
C THR A 79 -12.39 3.54 -3.33
N GLU A 80 -12.86 2.59 -2.52
CA GLU A 80 -12.02 1.69 -1.74
C GLU A 80 -11.73 0.43 -2.55
N LEU A 81 -10.46 0.24 -2.90
CA LEU A 81 -9.94 -0.96 -3.54
C LEU A 81 -9.48 -1.97 -2.49
N THR A 82 -9.57 -3.24 -2.84
CA THR A 82 -8.87 -4.30 -2.10
C THR A 82 -7.36 -4.18 -2.26
N ILE A 83 -6.61 -4.78 -1.34
CA ILE A 83 -5.14 -4.78 -1.40
C ILE A 83 -4.66 -5.49 -2.67
N ASP A 84 -5.26 -6.64 -3.02
CA ASP A 84 -4.91 -7.36 -4.24
C ASP A 84 -5.20 -6.55 -5.52
N GLU A 85 -6.35 -5.87 -5.60
CA GLU A 85 -6.65 -4.98 -6.74
C GLU A 85 -5.62 -3.86 -6.87
N TYR A 86 -5.27 -3.21 -5.77
CA TYR A 86 -4.27 -2.13 -5.76
C TYR A 86 -2.88 -2.63 -6.17
N LEU A 87 -2.45 -3.79 -5.68
CA LEU A 87 -1.13 -4.36 -6.03
C LEU A 87 -1.05 -4.84 -7.49
N ALA A 88 -2.18 -5.09 -8.14
CA ALA A 88 -2.26 -5.61 -9.51
C ALA A 88 -2.44 -4.51 -10.58
N THR A 89 -2.52 -3.24 -10.19
CA THR A 89 -2.84 -2.12 -11.11
C THR A 89 -1.93 -0.92 -10.87
N GLU A 90 -1.74 -0.11 -11.92
CA GLU A 90 -1.08 1.20 -11.83
C GLU A 90 -2.07 2.36 -11.82
N VAL A 91 -3.37 2.06 -11.96
CA VAL A 91 -4.46 3.05 -12.03
C VAL A 91 -5.64 2.62 -11.18
N CYS A 92 -6.45 3.58 -10.73
CA CYS A 92 -7.72 3.27 -10.08
C CYS A 92 -8.66 2.53 -11.04
N THR A 93 -9.14 1.34 -10.65
CA THR A 93 -10.05 0.52 -11.45
C THR A 93 -11.44 1.15 -11.67
N ALA A 94 -11.79 2.18 -10.91
CA ALA A 94 -13.07 2.89 -11.02
C ALA A 94 -13.01 4.20 -11.81
N CYS A 95 -11.92 4.98 -11.71
CA CYS A 95 -11.82 6.31 -12.34
C CYS A 95 -10.60 6.48 -13.25
N SER A 96 -9.76 5.47 -13.38
CA SER A 96 -8.53 5.47 -14.19
C SER A 96 -7.48 6.51 -13.77
N ALA A 97 -7.63 7.16 -12.62
CA ALA A 97 -6.61 8.05 -12.09
C ALA A 97 -5.31 7.27 -11.83
N PRO A 98 -4.15 7.78 -12.26
CA PRO A 98 -2.87 7.10 -12.08
C PRO A 98 -2.44 7.10 -10.62
N PHE A 99 -1.91 5.96 -10.16
CA PHE A 99 -1.29 5.83 -8.85
C PHE A 99 0.22 6.04 -8.95
N ASN A 100 0.83 6.51 -7.87
CA ASN A 100 2.27 6.71 -7.81
C ASN A 100 3.00 5.36 -7.77
N PRO A 101 3.86 5.01 -8.76
CA PRO A 101 4.69 3.80 -8.71
C PRO A 101 5.63 3.78 -7.49
N GLY A 102 6.02 4.95 -6.99
CA GLY A 102 6.81 5.09 -5.76
C GLY A 102 6.06 4.64 -4.50
N CYS A 103 4.72 4.65 -4.49
CA CYS A 103 3.93 4.07 -3.39
C CYS A 103 4.08 2.56 -3.33
N ALA A 104 4.23 1.88 -4.47
CA ALA A 104 4.44 0.43 -4.52
C ALA A 104 5.78 0.02 -3.86
N LEU A 105 6.81 0.87 -3.92
CA LEU A 105 8.08 0.65 -3.21
C LEU A 105 7.87 0.59 -1.69
N HIS A 106 6.87 1.29 -1.17
CA HIS A 106 6.49 1.28 0.24
C HIS A 106 5.42 0.24 0.58
N ALA A 107 4.98 -0.60 -0.36
CA ALA A 107 3.95 -1.61 -0.10
C ALA A 107 4.30 -2.51 1.09
N HIS A 108 5.58 -2.87 1.24
CA HIS A 108 6.09 -3.66 2.37
C HIS A 108 5.95 -2.97 3.74
N LEU A 109 5.63 -1.68 3.82
CA LEU A 109 5.33 -0.99 5.09
C LEU A 109 3.87 -1.16 5.50
N TYR A 110 2.99 -1.55 4.57
CA TYR A 110 1.55 -1.65 4.78
C TYR A 110 1.02 -3.07 4.65
N PHE A 111 1.65 -3.87 3.79
CA PHE A 111 1.21 -5.19 3.38
C PHE A 111 2.37 -6.16 3.51
N GLU A 112 2.12 -7.37 3.98
CA GLU A 112 3.06 -8.45 3.78
C GLU A 112 3.19 -8.71 2.29
N VAL A 113 4.43 -8.73 1.78
CA VAL A 113 4.74 -9.19 0.43
C VAL A 113 5.33 -10.59 0.57
N ALA A 114 4.83 -11.55 -0.21
CA ALA A 114 5.39 -12.90 -0.19
C ALA A 114 6.91 -12.77 -0.39
N PRO A 115 7.73 -13.46 0.42
CA PRO A 115 9.17 -13.34 0.27
C PRO A 115 9.52 -13.72 -1.17
N THR A 116 10.19 -12.83 -1.89
CA THR A 116 10.91 -13.22 -3.10
C THR A 116 11.82 -14.37 -2.66
N PRO A 117 11.71 -15.59 -3.24
CA PRO A 117 12.62 -16.66 -2.87
C PRO A 117 14.03 -16.13 -3.08
N ALA A 118 14.86 -16.21 -2.03
CA ALA A 118 16.27 -15.87 -2.15
C ALA A 118 16.85 -16.66 -3.34
N PRO A 119 17.69 -16.04 -4.20
CA PRO A 119 18.33 -16.80 -5.26
C PRO A 119 19.03 -18.00 -4.63
N ALA A 120 18.69 -19.19 -5.10
CA ALA A 120 19.27 -20.44 -4.59
C ALA A 120 20.80 -20.26 -4.57
N ALA A 121 21.38 -20.28 -3.37
CA ALA A 121 22.81 -20.19 -3.21
C ALA A 121 23.45 -21.24 -4.13
N ALA A 122 24.22 -20.77 -5.11
CA ALA A 122 24.94 -21.64 -6.03
C ALA A 122 25.72 -22.65 -5.19
N ALA A 123 25.35 -23.93 -5.31
CA ALA A 123 26.06 -25.02 -4.68
C ALA A 123 27.51 -24.95 -5.16
N GLY A 124 28.41 -24.54 -4.25
CA GLY A 124 29.83 -24.48 -4.53
C GLY A 124 30.32 -25.87 -4.92
N SER A 125 30.82 -25.99 -6.15
CA SER A 125 31.60 -27.16 -6.58
C SER A 125 32.79 -27.32 -5.64
N ARG A 126 32.83 -28.45 -4.93
CA ARG A 126 34.00 -28.91 -4.20
C ARG A 126 35.13 -29.15 -5.21
N ALA A 127 36.18 -28.34 -5.18
CA ALA A 127 37.46 -28.71 -5.76
C ALA A 127 38.19 -29.64 -4.78
N SER A 128 38.35 -30.91 -5.16
CA SER A 128 39.25 -31.84 -4.48
C SER A 128 40.71 -31.41 -4.71
N PRO A 129 41.58 -31.46 -3.69
CA PRO A 129 43.01 -31.27 -3.92
C PRO A 129 43.64 -32.51 -4.54
N ALA A 130 44.55 -32.29 -5.50
CA ALA A 130 45.37 -33.34 -6.11
C ALA A 130 46.29 -34.00 -5.06
N PRO A 131 46.56 -35.32 -5.15
CA PRO A 131 47.57 -35.94 -4.31
C PRO A 131 48.99 -35.57 -4.79
N ARG A 132 49.85 -35.23 -3.83
CA ARG A 132 51.31 -35.20 -4.00
C ARG A 132 51.87 -36.56 -3.59
N ALA A 133 52.51 -37.26 -4.53
CA ALA A 133 53.70 -38.10 -4.34
C ALA A 133 54.18 -38.59 -5.71
#